data_AF-K1STR7-F1
#
_entry.id   AF-K1STR7-F1
#
_cell.length_a   1.000
_cell.length_b   1.000
_cell.length_c   1.000
_cell.angle_alpha   90.00
_cell.angle_beta   90.00
_cell.angle_gamma   90.00
#
_symmetry.space_group_name_H-M   'P 1'
#
loop_
_entity.id
_entity.type
_entity.pdbx_description
1 polymer ?
#
loop_
_entity_poly.entity_id
_entity_poly.type
_entity_poly.pdbx_seq_one_letter_code
_entity_poly.pdbx_strand_id
1 'polypeptide(L)' 'MKKTSTVQLVRNATLKIRYAGHTMLIDPVLADKGTLISALGVNKTPRVHLTIPIQDIIGGVDMVL' A
#
# COMPACT_ATOMS: atom_id res chain seq x y z
N MET A 1 -9.13 19.68 16.40
CA MET A 1 -8.15 18.59 16.22
C MET A 1 -7.52 18.75 14.84
N LYS A 2 -6.20 18.98 14.72
CA LYS A 2 -5.55 19.16 13.41
C LYS A 2 -5.74 17.87 12.58
N LYS A 3 -6.58 17.93 11.55
CA LYS A 3 -6.71 16.87 10.54
C LYS A 3 -5.51 16.99 9.59
N THR A 4 -4.32 16.62 10.06
CA THR A 4 -3.12 16.65 9.22
C THR A 4 -3.27 15.64 8.11
N SER A 5 -3.09 16.07 6.87
CA SER A 5 -3.00 15.18 5.71
C SER A 5 -1.67 14.43 5.78
N THR A 6 -1.69 13.12 5.56
CA THR A 6 -0.49 12.28 5.62
C THR A 6 -0.42 11.36 4.41
N VAL A 7 0.78 11.13 3.92
CA VAL A 7 1.06 10.12 2.91
C VAL A 7 2.09 9.15 3.49
N GLN A 8 1.71 7.89 3.60
CA GLN A 8 2.61 6.81 4.00
C GLN A 8 2.87 5.92 2.79
N LEU A 9 4.13 5.84 2.38
CA LEU A 9 4.57 4.85 1.40
C LEU A 9 4.62 3.47 2.07
N VAL A 10 3.88 2.50 1.52
CA VAL A 10 3.95 1.10 1.96
C VAL A 10 5.03 0.37 1.15
N ARG A 11 4.87 0.29 -0.18
CA ARG A 11 5.81 -0.34 -1.12
C ARG A 11 5.39 -0.05 -2.56
N ASN A 12 6.33 0.32 -3.43
CA ASN A 12 6.03 0.65 -4.84
C ASN A 12 4.97 1.77 -4.93
N ALA A 13 3.88 1.58 -5.69
CA ALA A 13 2.74 2.49 -5.77
C ALA A 13 1.72 2.30 -4.63
N THR A 14 1.91 1.32 -3.73
CA THR A 14 0.99 1.13 -2.61
C THR A 14 1.19 2.24 -1.57
N LEU A 15 0.18 3.10 -1.43
CA LEU A 15 0.19 4.24 -0.50
C LEU A 15 -1.00 4.19 0.46
N LYS A 16 -0.80 4.61 1.70
CA LYS A 16 -1.88 4.91 2.65
C LYS A 16 -1.95 6.42 2.86
N ILE A 17 -3.03 7.03 2.39
CA ILE A 17 -3.22 8.48 2.40
C ILE A 17 -4.33 8.83 3.38
N ARG A 18 -4.08 9.77 4.28
CA ARG A 18 -5.13 10.43 5.07
C ARG A 18 -5.37 11.81 4.51
N TYR A 19 -6.59 12.10 4.07
CA TYR A 19 -6.96 13.38 3.50
C TYR A 19 -8.43 13.69 3.75
N ALA A 20 -8.77 14.94 4.07
CA ALA A 20 -10.14 15.39 4.35
C ALA A 20 -10.89 14.60 5.46
N GLY A 21 -10.17 13.87 6.31
CA GLY A 21 -10.75 13.01 7.34
C GLY A 21 -11.00 11.56 6.89
N HIS A 22 -10.71 11.24 5.64
CA HIS A 22 -10.77 9.89 5.09
C HIS A 22 -9.37 9.29 4.96
N THR A 23 -9.29 7.98 5.06
CA THR A 23 -8.07 7.19 4.85
C THR A 23 -8.28 6.30 3.62
N MET A 24 -7.42 6.45 2.63
CA MET A 24 -7.48 5.78 1.34
C MET A 24 -6.25 4.89 1.16
N LEU A 25 -6.45 3.69 0.61
CA LEU A 25 -5.37 2.78 0.22
C LEU A 25 -5.26 2.77 -1.31
N ILE A 26 -4.12 3.20 -1.84
CA ILE A 26 -3.89 3.40 -3.27
C ILE A 26 -3.08 2.23 -3.81
N ASP A 27 -3.41 1.71 -5.00
CA ASP A 27 -2.72 0.65 -5.75
C ASP A 27 -2.22 -0.50 -4.86
N PRO A 28 -3.11 -1.20 -4.13
CA PRO A 28 -2.68 -2.19 -3.15
C PRO A 28 -2.08 -3.44 -3.79
N VAL A 29 -0.77 -3.62 -3.61
CA VAL A 29 -0.06 -4.87 -3.91
C VAL A 29 0.54 -5.42 -2.62
N LEU A 30 -0.23 -6.27 -1.93
CA LEU A 30 0.12 -6.85 -0.62
C LEU A 30 0.71 -8.27 -0.69
N ALA A 31 0.94 -8.78 -1.90
CA ALA A 31 1.48 -10.12 -2.10
C ALA A 31 2.89 -10.29 -1.49
N ASP A 32 3.21 -11.52 -1.09
CA ASP A 32 4.52 -11.89 -0.59
C ASP A 32 5.61 -11.73 -1.66
N LYS A 33 6.84 -11.50 -1.21
CA LYS A 33 7.99 -11.32 -2.09
C LYS A 33 8.10 -12.48 -3.10
N GLY A 34 8.15 -12.14 -4.38
CA GLY A 34 8.41 -13.06 -5.47
C GLY A 34 7.26 -14.00 -5.85
N THR A 35 6.03 -13.71 -5.42
CA THR A 35 4.85 -14.55 -5.70
C THR A 35 4.12 -14.21 -7.00
N LEU A 36 4.37 -13.03 -7.57
CA LEU A 36 3.78 -12.57 -8.83
C LEU A 36 4.85 -12.46 -9.92
N ILE A 37 4.41 -12.30 -11.18
CA ILE A 37 5.27 -11.95 -12.31
C ILE A 37 5.12 -10.46 -12.64
N SER A 38 6.21 -9.81 -13.05
CA SER A 38 6.18 -8.41 -13.49
C SER A 38 5.30 -8.24 -14.73
N ALA A 39 4.82 -7.03 -14.98
CA ALA A 39 4.01 -6.73 -16.15
C ALA A 39 4.70 -7.09 -17.48
N LEU A 40 6.03 -6.99 -17.52
CA LEU A 40 6.85 -7.39 -18.67
C LEU A 40 7.11 -8.91 -18.76
N GLY A 41 6.62 -9.71 -17.81
CA GLY A 41 6.78 -11.16 -17.78
C GLY A 41 8.18 -11.68 -17.43
N VAL A 42 9.15 -10.79 -17.19
CA VAL A 42 10.57 -11.16 -17.09
C VAL A 42 11.10 -11.36 -15.67
N ASN A 43 10.45 -10.79 -14.65
CA ASN A 43 10.95 -10.80 -13.28
C ASN A 43 9.86 -11.19 -12.28
N LYS A 44 10.21 -11.96 -11.25
CA LYS A 44 9.33 -12.15 -10.09
C LYS A 44 9.19 -10.84 -9.32
N THR A 45 7.97 -10.55 -8.86
CA THR A 45 7.60 -9.35 -8.11
C THR A 45 6.63 -9.72 -6.99
N PRO A 46 6.51 -8.96 -5.90
CA PRO A 46 7.38 -7.87 -5.42
C PRO A 46 8.80 -8.34 -5.11
N ARG A 47 9.81 -7.47 -5.26
CA ARG A 47 11.23 -7.83 -5.00
C ARG A 47 11.64 -7.75 -3.54
N VAL A 48 10.85 -7.10 -2.69
CA VAL A 48 11.11 -6.91 -1.26
C VAL A 48 9.88 -7.28 -0.44
N HIS A 49 10.08 -7.65 0.83
CA HIS A 49 9.00 -7.90 1.77
C HIS A 49 8.26 -6.60 2.12
N LEU A 50 7.03 -6.72 2.61
CA LEU A 50 6.40 -5.62 3.32
C LEU A 50 7.18 -5.34 4.61
N THR A 51 7.38 -4.06 4.92
CA THR A 51 8.02 -3.60 6.17
C THR A 51 7.00 -3.20 7.23
N ILE A 52 5.71 -3.22 6.86
CA ILE A 52 4.57 -2.86 7.70
C ILE A 52 3.63 -4.07 7.75
N PRO A 53 3.11 -4.48 8.92
CA PRO A 53 2.09 -5.53 9.03
C PRO A 53 0.85 -5.21 8.18
N ILE A 54 0.25 -6.23 7.56
CA ILE A 54 -0.93 -6.07 6.70
C ILE A 54 -2.08 -5.41 7.45
N GLN A 55 -2.27 -5.76 8.72
CA GLN A 55 -3.30 -5.22 9.60
C GLN A 55 -3.16 -3.70 9.76
N ASP A 56 -1.94 -3.19 9.86
CA ASP A 56 -1.66 -1.75 9.98
C ASP A 56 -1.85 -1.02 8.64
N ILE A 57 -1.67 -1.72 7.52
CA ILE A 57 -1.93 -1.19 6.18
C ILE A 57 -3.44 -1.04 5.95
N ILE A 58 -4.23 -2.10 6.17
CA ILE A 58 -5.67 -2.11 5.86
C ILE A 58 -6.54 -1.50 6.95
N GLY A 59 -6.04 -1.38 8.19
CA GLY A 59 -6.81 -0.88 9.32
C GLY A 59 -7.28 0.56 9.13
N GLY A 60 -8.58 0.78 9.29
CA GLY A 60 -9.19 2.11 9.18
C GLY A 60 -9.15 2.71 7.78
N VAL A 61 -9.03 1.88 6.74
CA VAL A 61 -9.18 2.31 5.34
C VAL A 61 -10.67 2.49 5.04
N ASP A 62 -11.04 3.67 4.56
CA ASP A 62 -12.40 4.04 4.15
C ASP A 62 -12.64 3.68 2.67
N MET A 63 -11.62 3.73 1.82
CA MET A 63 -11.72 3.34 0.39
C MET A 63 -10.39 2.82 -0.18
N VAL A 64 -10.49 2.11 -1.30
CA VAL A 64 -9.36 1.66 -2.13
C VAL A 64 -9.43 2.31 -3.50
N LEU A 65 -8.30 2.80 -4.02
CA LEU A 65 -8.14 3.32 -5.38
C LEU A 65 -7.13 2.48 -6.16
#